data_AF-A0A0F9BUL8-F1
#
_entry.id   AF-A0A0F9BUL8-F1
#
_cell.length_a   1.000
_cell.length_b   1.000
_cell.length_c   1.000
_cell.angle_alpha   90.00
_cell.angle_beta   90.00
_cell.angle_gamma   90.00
#
_symmetry.space_group_name_H-M   'P 1'
#
loop_
_entity.id
_entity.type
_entity.pdbx_description
1 polymer ?
#
loop_
_entity_poly.entity_id
_entity_poly.type
_entity_poly.pdbx_seq_one_letter_code
_entity_poly.pdbx_strand_id
1 'polypeptide(L)'
;MPFGTACGKLRKFVMFQLVQQTGRDRCFVCEKKITSADEFTIEHKIPWLDDNPDLFWDLNNIAFSHGKCNKAQPSRKIGPKGKSWCYGCKSFLSENMFGNRSSRWNNLDYECKSCKAERISEWYKNKHKAS
;
A
#
# COMPACT_ATOMS: atom_id res chain seq x y z
N MET A 1 -24.49 -11.95 13.16
CA MET A 1 -23.36 -11.04 13.47
C MET A 1 -23.03 -11.19 14.95
N PRO A 2 -21.78 -11.53 15.34
CA PRO A 2 -21.39 -11.60 16.74
C PRO A 2 -21.54 -10.25 17.46
N PHE A 3 -21.80 -10.27 18.78
CA PHE A 3 -22.00 -9.05 19.58
C PHE A 3 -20.83 -8.05 19.43
N GLY A 4 -19.59 -8.52 19.51
CA GLY A 4 -18.41 -7.67 19.34
C GLY A 4 -18.35 -6.98 17.97
N THR A 5 -18.72 -7.69 16.90
CA THR A 5 -18.81 -7.12 15.55
C THR A 5 -19.91 -6.07 15.46
N ALA A 6 -21.07 -6.30 16.08
CA ALA A 6 -22.16 -5.33 16.12
C ALA A 6 -21.76 -4.06 16.87
N CYS A 7 -21.13 -4.18 18.04
CA CYS A 7 -20.61 -3.04 18.79
C CYS A 7 -19.54 -2.27 18.01
N GLY A 8 -18.62 -2.97 17.33
CA GLY A 8 -17.61 -2.33 16.48
C GLY A 8 -18.24 -1.53 15.35
N LYS A 9 -19.25 -2.10 14.67
CA LYS A 9 -19.99 -1.42 13.61
C LYS A 9 -20.74 -0.19 14.12
N LEU A 10 -21.42 -0.31 15.27
CA LEU A 10 -22.13 0.81 15.90
C LEU A 10 -21.18 1.96 16.26
N ARG A 11 -20.05 1.66 16.91
CA ARG A 11 -19.04 2.69 17.26
C ARG A 11 -18.51 3.40 16.02
N LYS A 12 -18.27 2.66 14.94
CA LYS A 12 -17.83 3.22 13.66
C LYS A 12 -18.87 4.18 13.06
N PHE A 13 -20.15 3.81 13.09
CA PHE A 13 -21.25 4.66 12.62
C PHE A 13 -21.39 5.93 13.44
N VAL A 14 -21.40 5.83 14.77
CA VAL A 14 -21.47 6.99 15.67
C VAL A 14 -20.27 7.92 15.43
N MET A 15 -19.05 7.36 15.33
CA MET A 15 -17.84 8.15 15.05
C MET A 15 -17.94 8.87 13.71
N PHE A 16 -18.32 8.17 12.64
CA PHE A 16 -18.43 8.76 11.32
C PHE A 16 -19.45 9.92 11.29
N GLN A 17 -20.59 9.74 11.95
CA GLN A 17 -21.61 10.79 12.08
C GLN A 17 -21.04 12.05 12.76
N LEU A 18 -20.31 11.90 13.86
CA LEU A 18 -19.67 13.02 14.57
C LEU A 18 -18.59 13.71 13.71
N VAL A 19 -17.83 12.93 12.95
CA VAL A 19 -16.82 13.45 12.02
C VAL A 19 -17.45 14.30 10.91
N GLN A 20 -18.59 13.86 10.36
CA GLN A 20 -19.35 14.64 9.38
C GLN A 20 -19.94 15.92 9.99
N GLN A 21 -20.52 15.84 11.18
CA GLN A 21 -21.09 16.99 11.90
C GLN A 21 -20.05 18.06 12.22
N THR A 22 -18.80 17.65 12.46
CA THR A 22 -17.68 18.56 12.74
C THR A 22 -16.93 19.01 11.48
N GLY A 23 -17.37 18.60 10.28
CA GLY A 23 -16.71 18.94 9.02
C GLY A 23 -15.32 18.31 8.85
N ARG A 24 -15.00 17.26 9.61
CA ARG A 24 -13.70 16.56 9.61
C ARG A 24 -13.68 15.34 8.70
N ASP A 25 -14.66 15.21 7.80
CA ASP A 25 -14.86 14.06 6.92
C ASP A 25 -14.06 14.14 5.61
N ARG A 26 -12.99 14.94 5.58
CA ARG A 26 -12.03 14.96 4.48
C ARG A 26 -10.92 13.94 4.74
N CYS A 27 -10.71 13.07 3.77
CA CYS A 27 -9.65 12.07 3.82
C CYS A 27 -8.28 12.74 3.91
N PHE A 28 -7.49 12.38 4.91
CA PHE A 28 -6.15 12.92 5.14
C PHE A 28 -5.17 12.66 3.98
N VAL A 29 -5.38 11.57 3.24
CA VAL A 29 -4.47 11.14 2.16
C VAL A 29 -4.82 11.78 0.81
N CYS A 30 -6.12 11.85 0.46
CA CYS A 30 -6.54 12.33 -0.88
C CYS A 30 -7.40 13.59 -0.86
N GLU A 31 -7.68 14.16 0.32
CA GLU A 31 -8.42 15.41 0.57
C GLU A 31 -9.89 15.40 0.11
N LYS A 32 -10.36 14.29 -0.46
CA LYS A 32 -11.75 14.08 -0.86
C LYS A 32 -12.61 13.72 0.34
N LYS A 33 -13.89 14.11 0.26
CA LYS A 33 -14.91 13.77 1.26
C LYS A 33 -15.09 12.26 1.37
N ILE A 34 -15.22 11.76 2.58
CA ILE A 34 -15.61 10.38 2.90
C ILE A 34 -17.14 10.38 2.98
N THR A 35 -17.80 9.58 2.15
CA THR A 35 -19.26 9.62 2.01
C THR A 35 -19.96 8.44 2.66
N SER A 36 -19.23 7.39 3.03
CA SER A 36 -19.78 6.23 3.72
C SER A 36 -18.94 5.80 4.92
N ALA A 37 -19.64 5.39 5.99
CA ALA A 37 -18.99 4.81 7.16
C ALA A 37 -18.31 3.47 6.85
N ASP A 38 -18.68 2.76 5.78
CA ASP A 38 -18.02 1.51 5.40
C ASP A 38 -16.60 1.78 4.89
N GLU A 39 -16.39 2.87 4.16
CA GLU A 39 -15.07 3.32 3.69
C GLU A 39 -14.34 4.19 4.71
N PHE A 40 -14.94 4.58 5.82
CA PHE A 40 -14.28 5.38 6.86
C PHE A 40 -13.24 4.56 7.64
N THR A 41 -12.03 5.08 7.82
CA THR A 41 -11.01 4.51 8.70
C THR A 41 -10.38 5.57 9.58
N ILE A 42 -9.90 5.15 10.76
CA ILE A 42 -9.09 5.94 11.68
C ILE A 42 -7.66 5.42 11.55
N GLU A 43 -6.70 6.33 11.35
CA GLU A 43 -5.29 5.98 11.22
C GLU A 43 -4.39 6.99 11.93
N HIS A 44 -3.16 6.57 12.21
CA HIS A 44 -2.11 7.46 12.72
C HIS A 44 -1.41 8.17 11.55
N LYS A 45 -1.15 9.47 11.68
CA LYS A 45 -0.41 10.27 10.68
C LYS A 45 1.06 9.85 10.62
N ILE A 46 1.63 9.58 11.78
CA ILE A 46 3.01 9.10 12.00
C ILE A 46 2.93 7.68 12.57
N PRO A 47 3.67 6.71 12.02
CA PRO A 47 3.80 5.38 12.59
C PRO A 47 4.29 5.45 14.04
N TRP A 48 3.68 4.67 14.94
CA TRP A 48 4.05 4.59 16.36
C TRP A 48 4.69 3.25 16.71
N LEU A 49 4.34 2.19 15.97
CA LEU A 49 4.86 0.85 16.18
C LEU A 49 6.35 0.83 15.85
N ASP A 50 7.16 0.32 16.78
CA ASP A 50 8.62 0.25 16.70
C ASP A 50 9.37 1.61 16.76
N ASP A 51 8.67 2.72 17.01
CA ASP A 51 9.28 4.06 17.15
C ASP A 51 8.96 4.67 18.52
N ASN A 52 7.82 5.38 18.64
CA ASN A 52 7.40 6.00 19.89
C ASN A 52 5.96 5.60 20.27
N PRO A 53 5.76 4.78 21.33
CA PRO A 53 4.43 4.39 21.80
C PRO A 53 3.53 5.56 22.22
N ASP A 54 4.08 6.72 22.61
CA ASP A 54 3.28 7.89 23.00
C ASP A 54 2.48 8.45 21.81
N LEU A 55 2.99 8.27 20.58
CA LEU A 55 2.28 8.64 19.34
C LEU A 55 0.98 7.86 19.15
N PHE A 56 0.81 6.73 19.83
CA PHE A 56 -0.45 5.98 19.79
C PHE A 56 -1.58 6.76 20.45
N TRP A 57 -1.29 7.46 21.54
CA TRP A 57 -2.26 8.17 22.37
C TRP A 57 -2.44 9.64 21.98
N ASP A 58 -1.55 10.19 21.15
CA ASP A 58 -1.66 11.57 20.66
C ASP A 58 -2.84 11.75 19.69
N LEU A 59 -3.87 12.47 20.13
CA LEU A 59 -5.04 12.81 19.31
C LEU A 59 -4.69 13.68 18.10
N ASN A 60 -3.60 14.45 18.15
CA ASN A 60 -3.13 15.21 16.99
C ASN A 60 -2.48 14.31 15.93
N ASN A 61 -2.01 13.12 16.34
CA ASN A 61 -1.51 12.09 15.44
C ASN A 61 -2.64 11.25 14.84
N ILE A 62 -3.91 11.46 15.21
CA ILE A 62 -5.05 10.74 14.61
C ILE A 62 -5.58 11.48 13.38
N ALA A 63 -5.90 10.72 12.33
CA ALA A 63 -6.50 11.19 11.11
C ALA A 63 -7.62 10.25 10.63
N PHE A 64 -8.44 10.76 9.70
CA PHE A 64 -9.50 10.00 9.05
C PHE A 64 -9.23 9.85 7.56
N SER A 65 -9.53 8.69 7.01
CA SER A 65 -9.32 8.43 5.58
C SER A 65 -10.30 7.41 5.02
N HIS A 66 -10.27 7.28 3.69
CA HIS A 66 -10.91 6.15 3.03
C HIS A 66 -10.11 4.86 3.33
N GLY A 67 -10.78 3.74 3.52
CA GLY A 67 -10.11 2.45 3.74
C GLY A 67 -9.26 1.99 2.55
N LYS A 68 -9.55 2.49 1.34
CA LYS A 68 -8.67 2.29 0.17
C LYS A 68 -7.40 3.14 0.20
N CYS A 69 -7.45 4.29 0.89
CA CYS A 69 -6.33 5.20 1.09
C CYS A 69 -5.45 4.75 2.25
N ASN A 70 -6.06 4.19 3.30
CA ASN A 70 -5.38 3.51 4.42
C ASN A 70 -4.85 2.11 4.02
N LYS A 71 -4.22 2.00 2.86
CA LYS A 71 -3.38 0.86 2.54
C LYS A 71 -1.95 1.33 2.73
N ALA A 72 -1.22 0.68 3.62
CA ALA A 72 0.23 0.77 3.64
C ALA A 72 0.71 0.58 2.20
N GLN A 73 1.13 1.66 1.55
CA GLN A 73 1.78 1.54 0.26
C GLN A 73 2.99 0.65 0.55
N PRO A 74 3.13 -0.53 -0.08
CA PRO A 74 4.33 -1.33 0.12
C PRO A 74 5.49 -0.39 -0.17
N SER A 75 6.39 -0.24 0.82
CA SER A 75 7.51 0.69 0.69
C SER A 75 8.20 0.34 -0.62
N ARG A 76 8.23 1.31 -1.54
CA ARG A 76 8.85 1.08 -2.83
C ARG A 76 10.31 0.76 -2.53
N LYS A 77 10.83 -0.34 -3.09
CA LYS A 77 12.26 -0.67 -2.97
C LYS A 77 13.05 0.34 -3.81
N ILE A 78 13.40 1.46 -3.19
CA ILE A 78 14.22 2.53 -3.77
C ILE A 78 15.67 2.16 -3.50
N GLY A 79 16.43 1.94 -4.58
CA GLY A 79 17.85 1.64 -4.49
C GLY A 79 18.71 2.90 -4.52
N PRO A 80 20.03 2.77 -4.32
CA PRO A 80 20.98 3.83 -4.63
C PRO A 80 20.80 4.33 -6.08
N LYS A 81 21.22 5.57 -6.36
CA LYS A 81 21.14 6.18 -7.70
C LYS A 81 21.74 5.24 -8.76
N GLY A 82 20.99 4.98 -9.84
CA GLY A 82 21.41 4.10 -10.93
C GLY A 82 21.21 2.61 -10.65
N LYS A 83 20.54 2.23 -9.55
CA LYS A 83 20.18 0.84 -9.24
C LYS A 83 18.69 0.65 -9.01
N SER A 84 18.16 -0.48 -9.46
CA SER A 84 16.77 -0.92 -9.29
C SER A 84 16.71 -2.32 -8.69
N TRP A 85 15.64 -2.63 -7.95
CA TRP A 85 15.44 -3.95 -7.33
C TRP A 85 14.98 -4.99 -8.35
N CYS A 86 15.69 -6.12 -8.44
CA CYS A 86 15.28 -7.29 -9.23
C CYS A 86 14.58 -8.32 -8.34
N TYR A 87 13.36 -8.74 -8.72
CA TYR A 87 12.63 -9.77 -7.99
C TYR A 87 13.21 -11.19 -8.15
N GLY A 88 13.81 -11.50 -9.30
CA GLY A 88 14.48 -12.80 -9.53
C GLY A 88 15.79 -12.93 -8.76
N CYS A 89 16.69 -11.95 -8.89
CA CYS A 89 17.99 -11.96 -8.22
C CYS A 89 17.93 -11.56 -6.72
N LYS A 90 16.79 -11.08 -6.24
CA LYS A 90 16.59 -10.56 -4.87
C LYS A 90 17.66 -9.56 -4.42
N SER A 91 18.04 -8.65 -5.32
CA SER A 91 19.12 -7.69 -5.09
C SER A 91 18.95 -6.42 -5.93
N PHE A 92 19.65 -5.35 -5.54
CA PHE A 92 19.75 -4.11 -6.33
C PHE A 92 20.79 -4.27 -7.44
N LEU A 93 20.32 -4.16 -8.68
CA LEU A 93 21.15 -4.24 -9.89
C LEU A 93 21.14 -2.91 -10.62
N SER A 94 22.11 -2.71 -11.50
CA SER A 94 22.18 -1.51 -12.34
C SER A 94 20.93 -1.39 -13.23
N GLU A 95 20.41 -0.18 -13.41
CA GLU A 95 19.20 0.11 -14.19
C GLU A 95 19.30 -0.38 -15.66
N ASN A 96 20.51 -0.39 -16.24
CA ASN A 96 20.77 -0.91 -17.59
C ASN A 96 20.48 -2.42 -17.74
N MET A 97 20.43 -3.16 -16.63
CA MET A 97 20.10 -4.58 -16.59
C MET A 97 18.59 -4.82 -16.68
N PHE A 98 17.76 -3.78 -16.69
CA PHE A 98 16.30 -3.87 -16.75
C PHE A 98 15.78 -3.44 -18.13
N GLY A 99 14.64 -4.01 -18.53
CA GLY A 99 13.88 -3.51 -19.67
C GLY A 99 13.06 -2.28 -19.29
N ASN A 100 12.64 -1.49 -20.28
CA ASN A 100 11.72 -0.38 -20.05
C ASN A 100 10.30 -0.90 -19.82
N ARG A 101 9.62 -0.33 -18.82
CA ARG A 101 8.20 -0.58 -18.55
C ARG A 101 7.54 0.70 -18.07
N SER A 102 7.00 1.48 -19.02
CA SER A 102 6.36 2.78 -18.78
C SER A 102 5.18 2.76 -17.81
N SER A 103 4.55 1.60 -17.59
CA SER A 103 3.49 1.46 -16.59
C SER A 103 3.98 1.43 -15.14
N ARG A 104 5.30 1.39 -14.89
CA ARG A 104 5.88 1.39 -13.54
C ARG A 104 6.41 2.75 -13.16
N TRP A 105 6.35 3.06 -11.86
CA TRP A 105 6.76 4.33 -11.28
C TRP A 105 8.21 4.75 -11.60
N ASN A 106 9.10 3.79 -11.86
CA ASN A 106 10.50 4.03 -12.22
C ASN A 106 10.82 3.71 -13.69
N ASN A 107 9.81 3.44 -14.54
CA ASN A 107 9.96 3.07 -15.95
C ASN A 107 10.82 1.81 -16.22
N LEU A 108 11.10 0.99 -15.21
CA LEU A 108 11.93 -0.22 -15.32
C LEU A 108 11.11 -1.48 -14.98
N ASP A 109 11.47 -2.60 -15.61
CA ASP A 109 10.81 -3.88 -15.35
C ASP A 109 10.98 -4.37 -13.89
N TYR A 110 10.21 -5.36 -13.48
CA TYR A 110 10.31 -5.94 -12.12
C TYR A 110 11.51 -6.86 -11.94
N GLU A 111 12.07 -7.35 -13.04
CA GLU A 111 13.19 -8.27 -13.04
C GLU A 111 14.22 -7.83 -14.08
N CYS A 112 15.48 -8.22 -13.88
CA CYS A 112 16.51 -7.97 -14.86
C CYS A 112 16.26 -8.78 -16.14
N LYS A 113 16.88 -8.38 -17.24
CA LYS A 113 16.76 -9.03 -18.56
C LYS A 113 17.07 -10.53 -18.50
N SER A 114 18.04 -10.94 -17.68
CA SER A 114 18.42 -12.34 -17.50
C SER A 114 17.31 -13.15 -16.82
N CYS A 115 16.82 -12.74 -15.65
CA CYS A 115 15.70 -13.42 -14.98
C CYS A 115 14.44 -13.44 -15.85
N LYS A 116 14.19 -12.36 -16.61
CA LYS A 116 13.09 -12.33 -17.57
C LYS A 116 13.23 -13.40 -18.65
N ALA A 117 14.42 -13.54 -19.22
CA ALA A 117 14.70 -14.53 -20.24
C ALA A 117 14.57 -15.96 -19.70
N GLU A 118 15.07 -16.23 -18.50
CA GLU A 118 14.93 -17.51 -17.80
C GLU A 118 13.45 -17.87 -17.58
N ARG A 119 12.67 -16.95 -17.01
CA ARG A 119 11.24 -17.15 -16.78
C ARG A 119 10.46 -17.42 -18.07
N ILE A 120 10.81 -16.72 -19.15
CA ILE A 120 10.21 -16.96 -20.47
C ILE A 120 10.60 -18.35 -21.00
N SER A 121 11.88 -18.74 -20.89
CA SER A 121 12.35 -20.06 -21.32
C SER A 121 11.64 -21.19 -20.57
N GLU A 122 11.50 -21.08 -19.25
CA GLU A 122 10.76 -22.05 -18.43
C GLU A 122 9.30 -22.16 -18.84
N TRP A 123 8.64 -21.03 -19.11
CA TRP A 123 7.26 -21.02 -19.58
C TRP A 123 7.10 -21.81 -20.88
N TYR A 124 7.99 -21.62 -21.87
CA TYR A 124 7.97 -22.39 -23.12
C TYR A 124 8.20 -23.88 -22.86
N LYS A 125 9.18 -24.26 -22.02
CA LYS A 125 9.46 -25.66 -21.68
C LYS A 125 8.25 -26.34 -21.04
N ASN A 126 7.55 -25.66 -20.14
CA ASN A 126 6.38 -26.21 -19.46
C ASN A 126 5.16 -26.32 -20.38
N LYS A 127 4.99 -25.37 -21.31
CA LYS A 127 3.92 -25.42 -22.31
C LYS A 127 4.05 -26.64 -23.24
N HIS A 128 5.27 -27.00 -23.64
CA HIS A 128 5.54 -28.14 -24.53
C HIS A 128 5.60 -29.51 -23.81
N LYS A 129 5.61 -29.55 -22.47
CA LYS A 129 5.51 -30.79 -21.70
C LYS A 129 4.07 -31.21 -21.38
N ALA A 130 3.11 -30.30 -21.55
CA ALA A 130 1.69 -30.51 -21.27
C ALA A 130 0.87 -30.81 -22.54
N SER A 131 1.53 -31.07 -23.67
CA SER A 131 0.98 -31.50 -24.96
C SER A 131 1.52 -32.87 -25.30
#